data_AF-A0A973DEL4-F1
#
_entry.id   AF-A0A973DEL4-F1
#
_cell.length_a   1.000
_cell.length_b   1.000
_cell.length_c   1.000
_cell.angle_alpha   90.00
_cell.angle_beta   90.00
_cell.angle_gamma   90.00
#
_symmetry.space_group_name_H-M   'P 1'
#
loop_
_entity.id
_entity.type
_entity.pdbx_description
1 polymer ?
#
loop_
_entity_poly.entity_id
_entity_poly.type
_entity_poly.pdbx_seq_one_letter_code
_entity_poly.pdbx_strand_id
1 'polypeptide(L)'
;MTFCIGWKTPISSFIIGDSAVTSYDVSANHAGSESSFKEPQGNLKQGEYIFEGAYKVLSDKGVGFALAGNSVFGIQLINEITMRLELGLDIQTALTHAVNNYQDFSSKPSIEILISYFDGEPQLFTLKNKRTQFLKEENGLTIIGTPLPVLVQAVNDIHFTSTNFWLEHVGLPENDEVFFIKVLATLQGFSSHFNTMADGVGGAYTGLYINKSGVNLQQDICYVITGENPEHDTLKLASVHVNEYLLCIVNTNSAALLISNNPGNTTQEEAEQFHKKSVKNFDEGHFKYFIFINTFLHVSTIIDINFKHEHQLLNLDIREDKPKTLGFFMSPQLKELINDKYEGLGKPQEPTVYYIPYLPPDQGVSQQVKDLKLRPRNEHLLTSVDFRYKLIIKNNDDEEVFFGSEDIILPFLKHYREQSEITVVDSITDFIVLEYELGKVTFPDDFNELDTHFESIPPKVRKEDIFLFDVYCNESGEQPIFVSVLAKNKTEADKKIAEKNVKEFGEEIPVIYSGKIFYHPAYNK
;
A
#
# COMPACT_ATOMS: atom_id res chain seq x y z
N MET A 1 18.92 7.47 9.29
CA MET A 1 17.84 7.79 10.23
C MET A 1 17.06 6.51 10.52
N THR A 2 16.15 6.51 11.50
CA THR A 2 15.41 5.30 11.91
C THR A 2 14.12 5.70 12.61
N PHE A 3 13.06 4.94 12.42
CA PHE A 3 11.81 5.05 13.15
C PHE A 3 11.41 3.69 13.71
N CYS A 4 11.43 3.56 15.03
CA CYS A 4 10.85 2.40 15.69
C CYS A 4 9.87 2.86 16.76
N ILE A 5 8.79 2.10 16.90
CA ILE A 5 7.75 2.34 17.90
C ILE A 5 7.53 1.10 18.72
N GLY A 6 7.11 1.29 19.96
CA GLY A 6 6.67 0.20 20.82
C GLY A 6 5.63 0.66 21.81
N TRP A 7 4.75 -0.24 22.20
CA TRP A 7 3.71 0.00 23.19
C TRP A 7 3.37 -1.32 23.88
N LYS A 8 2.54 -1.25 24.92
CA LYS A 8 2.02 -2.44 25.58
C LYS A 8 0.53 -2.29 25.89
N THR A 9 -0.17 -3.41 25.82
CA THR A 9 -1.50 -3.62 26.39
C THR A 9 -1.34 -4.45 27.68
N PRO A 10 -2.41 -4.70 28.44
CA PRO A 10 -2.38 -5.63 29.57
C PRO A 10 -1.94 -7.06 29.24
N ILE A 11 -1.96 -7.48 27.97
CA ILE A 11 -1.69 -8.89 27.59
C ILE A 11 -0.58 -9.06 26.54
N SER A 12 -0.18 -7.98 25.86
CA SER A 12 0.86 -8.01 24.83
C SER A 12 1.74 -6.78 24.82
N SER A 13 2.98 -6.91 24.36
CA SER A 13 3.93 -5.83 24.10
C SER A 13 4.38 -5.87 22.65
N PHE A 14 4.38 -4.72 21.99
CA PHE A 14 4.49 -4.59 20.53
C PHE A 14 5.71 -3.76 20.17
N ILE A 15 6.37 -4.11 19.06
CA ILE A 15 7.42 -3.30 18.45
C ILE A 15 7.30 -3.31 16.93
N ILE A 16 7.55 -2.16 16.30
CA ILE A 16 7.58 -1.98 14.85
C ILE A 16 8.80 -1.14 14.48
N GLY A 17 9.43 -1.43 13.35
CA GLY A 17 10.51 -0.65 12.76
C GLY A 17 10.37 -0.52 11.24
N ASP A 18 10.82 0.61 10.71
CA ASP A 18 10.91 0.88 9.28
C ASP A 18 12.17 0.23 8.65
N SER A 19 12.23 0.15 7.33
CA SER A 19 13.36 -0.48 6.61
C SER A 19 14.30 0.49 5.92
N ALA A 20 14.03 1.80 5.98
CA ALA A 20 14.88 2.82 5.38
C ALA A 20 16.26 2.92 6.04
N VAL A 21 17.27 3.24 5.24
CA VAL A 21 18.66 3.45 5.63
C VAL A 21 19.11 4.78 5.03
N THR A 22 19.80 5.58 5.83
CA THR A 22 20.48 6.80 5.37
C THR A 22 21.98 6.53 5.36
N SER A 23 22.61 6.65 4.19
CA SER A 23 24.05 6.54 4.00
C SER A 23 24.63 7.90 3.59
N TYR A 24 25.82 8.22 4.10
CA TYR A 24 26.62 9.37 3.61
C TYR A 24 27.57 8.95 2.48
N ASP A 25 27.66 7.65 2.18
CA ASP A 25 28.46 7.12 1.09
C ASP A 25 27.61 7.04 -0.18
N VAL A 26 27.80 8.03 -1.06
CA VAL A 26 27.08 8.19 -2.33
C VAL A 26 27.54 7.17 -3.39
N SER A 27 28.63 6.42 -3.13
CA SER A 27 29.17 5.44 -4.09
C SER A 27 28.45 4.09 -4.07
N ALA A 28 27.51 3.91 -3.14
CA ALA A 28 26.78 2.68 -2.99
C ALA A 28 25.74 2.56 -4.13
N ASN A 29 26.04 1.73 -5.14
CA ASN A 29 25.08 1.29 -6.16
C ASN A 29 23.95 0.52 -5.47
N HIS A 30 22.94 1.23 -4.99
CA HIS A 30 21.75 0.64 -4.42
C HIS A 30 20.62 0.66 -5.44
N ALA A 31 19.87 -0.44 -5.48
CA ALA A 31 18.99 -0.77 -6.58
C ALA A 31 17.68 0.03 -6.52
N GLY A 32 17.35 0.69 -7.62
CA GLY A 32 16.05 1.33 -7.88
C GLY A 32 15.97 2.81 -7.48
N SER A 33 15.14 3.57 -8.20
CA SER A 33 14.79 4.96 -7.88
C SER A 33 13.62 5.09 -6.89
N GLU A 34 12.96 3.97 -6.57
CA GLU A 34 11.76 3.90 -5.74
C GLU A 34 11.79 2.67 -4.83
N SER A 35 11.20 2.78 -3.64
CA SER A 35 11.09 1.68 -2.67
C SER A 35 10.06 0.64 -3.10
N SER A 36 9.98 -0.47 -2.36
CA SER A 36 8.87 -1.43 -2.49
C SER A 36 7.49 -0.78 -2.32
N PHE A 37 7.41 0.42 -1.73
CA PHE A 37 6.17 1.14 -1.47
C PHE A 37 5.98 2.42 -2.30
N LYS A 38 6.71 2.55 -3.43
CA LYS A 38 6.68 3.67 -4.39
C LYS A 38 7.20 5.01 -3.84
N GLU A 39 7.84 5.00 -2.68
CA GLU A 39 8.48 6.20 -2.16
C GLU A 39 9.80 6.44 -2.91
N PRO A 40 10.15 7.68 -3.28
CA PRO A 40 11.42 7.98 -3.92
C PRO A 40 12.62 7.53 -3.08
N GLN A 41 13.68 7.07 -3.75
CA GLN A 41 14.96 6.68 -3.16
C GLN A 41 16.13 7.43 -3.81
N GLY A 42 17.27 7.46 -3.12
CA GLY A 42 18.53 7.99 -3.62
C GLY A 42 18.97 9.29 -2.95
N ASN A 43 19.55 10.20 -3.73
CA ASN A 43 20.09 11.47 -3.25
C ASN A 43 18.98 12.51 -3.02
N LEU A 44 18.12 12.27 -2.02
CA LEU A 44 16.97 13.12 -1.72
C LEU A 44 17.34 14.33 -0.84
N LYS A 45 18.48 14.24 -0.14
CA LYS A 45 19.06 15.31 0.68
C LYS A 45 20.54 15.49 0.36
N GLN A 46 21.05 16.71 0.52
CA GLN A 46 22.42 17.05 0.14
C GLN A 46 23.44 16.21 0.94
N GLY A 47 24.16 15.33 0.24
CA GLY A 47 25.17 14.45 0.85
C GLY A 47 24.61 13.20 1.54
N GLU A 48 23.31 12.93 1.41
CA GLU A 48 22.65 11.76 1.98
C GLU A 48 21.98 10.93 0.89
N TYR A 49 22.27 9.63 0.88
CA TYR A 49 21.63 8.65 0.04
C TYR A 49 20.68 7.80 0.90
N ILE A 50 19.39 7.79 0.55
CA ILE A 50 18.35 7.10 1.32
C ILE A 50 17.77 5.94 0.51
N PHE A 51 17.67 4.76 1.11
CA PHE A 51 17.18 3.55 0.45
C PHE A 51 16.60 2.52 1.42
N GLU A 52 15.86 1.55 0.91
CA GLU A 52 15.25 0.43 1.61
C GLU A 52 16.28 -0.68 1.74
N GLY A 53 16.69 -1.01 2.97
CA GLY A 53 17.83 -1.92 3.13
C GLY A 53 18.17 -2.40 4.53
N ALA A 54 17.36 -2.12 5.55
CA ALA A 54 17.58 -2.62 6.90
C ALA A 54 16.35 -3.34 7.46
N TYR A 55 16.57 -4.49 8.10
CA TYR A 55 15.57 -5.14 8.92
C TYR A 55 15.89 -4.82 10.39
N LYS A 56 15.11 -3.93 11.00
CA LYS A 56 15.44 -3.31 12.29
C LYS A 56 14.79 -3.98 13.50
N VAL A 57 13.85 -4.89 13.24
CA VAL A 57 13.19 -5.70 14.25
C VAL A 57 13.80 -7.09 14.23
N LEU A 58 14.07 -7.65 15.40
CA LEU A 58 14.61 -8.98 15.56
C LEU A 58 14.07 -9.61 16.83
N SER A 59 14.09 -10.94 16.89
CA SER A 59 13.72 -11.68 18.09
C SER A 59 14.71 -12.78 18.39
N ASP A 60 14.98 -12.98 19.66
CA ASP A 60 15.79 -14.10 20.15
C ASP A 60 15.38 -14.42 21.59
N LYS A 61 15.38 -15.70 21.95
CA LYS A 61 15.04 -16.22 23.30
C LYS A 61 13.75 -15.67 23.90
N GLY A 62 12.72 -15.49 23.09
CA GLY A 62 11.43 -14.97 23.57
C GLY A 62 11.41 -13.46 23.84
N VAL A 63 12.47 -12.75 23.44
CA VAL A 63 12.58 -11.28 23.52
C VAL A 63 12.55 -10.70 22.12
N GLY A 64 11.92 -9.55 21.99
CA GLY A 64 11.89 -8.77 20.76
C GLY A 64 12.70 -7.49 20.93
N PHE A 65 13.43 -7.12 19.89
CA PHE A 65 14.25 -5.91 19.87
C PHE A 65 13.96 -5.09 18.62
N ALA A 66 13.87 -3.77 18.76
CA ALA A 66 13.93 -2.83 17.65
C ALA A 66 15.12 -1.90 17.84
N LEU A 67 15.98 -1.79 16.82
CA LEU A 67 17.27 -1.11 16.92
C LEU A 67 17.31 0.17 16.06
N ALA A 68 17.70 1.28 16.69
CA ALA A 68 18.05 2.53 16.03
C ALA A 68 19.50 2.94 16.34
N GLY A 69 20.20 3.50 15.35
CA GLY A 69 21.58 3.96 15.49
C GLY A 69 22.61 2.98 14.92
N ASN A 70 23.72 2.79 15.61
CA ASN A 70 24.82 1.95 15.12
C ASN A 70 24.47 0.45 15.19
N SER A 71 24.25 -0.17 14.03
CA SER A 71 23.84 -1.58 13.93
C SER A 71 24.87 -2.55 14.53
N VAL A 72 26.16 -2.35 14.24
CA VAL A 72 27.24 -3.25 14.71
C VAL A 72 27.28 -3.31 16.23
N PHE A 73 27.29 -2.16 16.90
CA PHE A 73 27.31 -2.11 18.37
C PHE A 73 25.97 -2.56 18.97
N GLY A 74 24.84 -2.21 18.35
CA GLY A 74 23.53 -2.64 18.82
C GLY A 74 23.36 -4.15 18.82
N ILE A 75 23.76 -4.84 17.75
CA ILE A 75 23.71 -6.30 17.65
C ILE A 75 24.65 -6.97 18.67
N GLN A 76 25.86 -6.41 18.90
CA GLN A 76 26.76 -6.90 19.95
C GLN A 76 26.11 -6.85 21.33
N LEU A 77 25.45 -5.72 21.66
CA LEU A 77 24.75 -5.57 22.93
C LEU A 77 23.54 -6.51 23.04
N ILE A 78 22.78 -6.69 21.97
CA ILE A 78 21.65 -7.62 21.94
C ILE A 78 22.12 -9.05 22.21
N ASN A 79 23.17 -9.52 21.52
CA ASN A 79 23.75 -10.85 21.76
C ASN A 79 24.22 -11.03 23.22
N GLU A 80 24.73 -9.96 23.82
CA GLU A 80 25.10 -9.95 25.23
C GLU A 80 23.90 -10.07 26.17
N ILE A 81 22.76 -9.47 25.83
CA ILE A 81 21.51 -9.58 26.57
C ILE A 81 20.97 -11.01 26.43
N THR A 82 20.92 -11.55 25.21
CA THR A 82 20.36 -12.88 24.94
C THR A 82 21.17 -13.98 25.60
N MET A 83 22.51 -13.93 25.55
CA MET A 83 23.40 -14.84 26.28
C MET A 83 23.11 -14.84 27.79
N ARG A 84 22.80 -13.68 28.38
CA ARG A 84 22.51 -13.58 29.83
C ARG A 84 21.15 -14.17 30.18
N LEU A 85 20.17 -14.02 29.30
CA LEU A 85 18.87 -14.68 29.43
C LEU A 85 19.00 -16.20 29.30
N GLU A 86 19.87 -16.69 28.40
CA GLU A 86 20.17 -18.12 28.29
C GLU A 86 20.78 -18.71 29.57
N LEU A 87 21.50 -17.90 30.36
CA LEU A 87 22.02 -18.27 31.67
C LEU A 87 20.94 -18.26 32.78
N GLY A 88 19.68 -17.98 32.44
CA GLY A 88 18.54 -17.98 33.35
C GLY A 88 18.38 -16.70 34.18
N LEU A 89 19.01 -15.60 33.77
CA LEU A 89 18.78 -14.30 34.41
C LEU A 89 17.43 -13.72 33.97
N ASP A 90 16.74 -13.02 34.88
CA ASP A 90 15.56 -12.23 34.53
C ASP A 90 15.96 -11.06 33.61
N ILE A 91 14.99 -10.52 32.86
CA ILE A 91 15.25 -9.48 31.85
C ILE A 91 15.92 -8.23 32.43
N GLN A 92 15.52 -7.79 33.62
CA GLN A 92 16.02 -6.56 34.20
C GLN A 92 17.49 -6.71 34.64
N THR A 93 17.81 -7.86 35.22
CA THR A 93 19.18 -8.26 35.56
C THR A 93 20.03 -8.44 34.31
N ALA A 94 19.52 -9.13 33.28
CA ALA A 94 20.22 -9.35 32.02
C ALA A 94 20.58 -8.02 31.33
N LEU A 95 19.62 -7.09 31.22
CA LEU A 95 19.84 -5.76 30.63
C LEU A 95 20.87 -4.96 31.42
N THR A 96 20.75 -4.94 32.75
CA THR A 96 21.66 -4.21 33.64
C THR A 96 23.08 -4.76 33.53
N HIS A 97 23.24 -6.08 33.53
CA HIS A 97 24.53 -6.75 33.39
C HIS A 97 25.15 -6.54 32.00
N ALA A 98 24.34 -6.49 30.94
CA ALA A 98 24.82 -6.20 29.59
C ALA A 98 25.38 -4.78 29.49
N VAL A 99 24.67 -3.79 30.05
CA VAL A 99 25.16 -2.40 30.12
C VAL A 99 26.44 -2.29 30.94
N ASN A 100 26.48 -2.93 32.12
CA ASN A 100 27.63 -2.90 33.03
C ASN A 100 28.87 -3.65 32.49
N ASN A 101 28.73 -4.44 31.43
CA ASN A 101 29.88 -5.05 30.74
C ASN A 101 30.80 -4.01 30.10
N TYR A 102 30.28 -2.80 29.88
CA TYR A 102 31.00 -1.69 29.28
C TYR A 102 31.42 -0.69 30.35
N GLN A 103 32.72 -0.60 30.61
CA GLN A 103 33.30 0.34 31.59
C GLN A 103 32.88 1.80 31.33
N ASP A 104 32.70 2.18 30.07
CA ASP A 104 32.11 3.45 29.67
C ASP A 104 31.13 3.22 28.51
N PHE A 105 29.91 2.83 28.87
CA PHE A 105 28.84 2.60 27.91
C PHE A 105 28.48 3.87 27.12
N SER A 106 28.66 5.04 27.73
CA SER A 106 28.28 6.33 27.16
C SER A 106 29.17 6.80 26.01
N SER A 107 30.45 6.38 25.98
CA SER A 107 31.37 6.71 24.88
C SER A 107 31.22 5.83 23.64
N LYS A 108 30.46 4.73 23.72
CA LYS A 108 30.22 3.83 22.59
C LYS A 108 29.41 4.51 21.46
N PRO A 109 29.42 3.98 20.23
CA PRO A 109 28.55 4.49 19.16
C PRO A 109 27.09 4.61 19.60
N SER A 110 26.39 5.63 19.13
CA SER A 110 25.01 5.91 19.58
C SER A 110 24.07 4.77 19.19
N ILE A 111 23.32 4.28 20.18
CA ILE A 111 22.26 3.29 19.98
C ILE A 111 21.04 3.64 20.82
N GLU A 112 19.88 3.26 20.29
CA GLU A 112 18.61 3.19 21.01
C GLU A 112 17.96 1.85 20.69
N ILE A 113 17.51 1.13 21.72
CA ILE A 113 16.88 -0.18 21.57
C ILE A 113 15.55 -0.17 22.32
N LEU A 114 14.47 -0.55 21.63
CA LEU A 114 13.23 -0.96 22.26
C LEU A 114 13.28 -2.46 22.49
N ILE A 115 12.95 -2.89 23.71
CA ILE A 115 13.00 -4.29 24.12
C ILE A 115 11.61 -4.68 24.60
N SER A 116 10.99 -5.63 23.92
CA SER A 116 9.71 -6.22 24.26
C SER A 116 9.95 -7.59 24.91
N TYR A 117 9.27 -7.86 26.02
CA TYR A 117 9.35 -9.14 26.73
C TYR A 117 8.03 -9.48 27.42
N PHE A 118 7.83 -10.75 27.78
CA PHE A 118 6.68 -11.20 28.55
C PHE A 118 7.14 -12.14 29.67
N ASP A 119 6.87 -11.75 30.92
CA ASP A 119 7.12 -12.57 32.11
C ASP A 119 6.01 -12.34 33.14
N GLY A 120 4.98 -13.18 33.08
CA GLY A 120 3.72 -12.99 33.80
C GLY A 120 2.86 -11.83 33.26
N GLU A 121 3.50 -10.74 32.85
CA GLU A 121 2.92 -9.55 32.23
C GLU A 121 3.79 -9.02 31.08
N PRO A 122 3.22 -8.26 30.14
CA PRO A 122 3.98 -7.61 29.06
C PRO A 122 4.86 -6.49 29.60
N GLN A 123 6.12 -6.51 29.20
CA GLN A 123 7.12 -5.52 29.58
C GLN A 123 7.71 -4.87 28.33
N LEU A 124 7.97 -3.57 28.43
CA LEU A 124 8.59 -2.77 27.38
C LEU A 124 9.69 -1.92 28.01
N PHE A 125 10.90 -2.03 27.50
CA PHE A 125 12.05 -1.25 27.94
C PHE A 125 12.65 -0.44 26.80
N THR A 126 13.21 0.70 27.15
CA THR A 126 14.07 1.51 26.30
C THR A 126 15.49 1.49 26.86
N LEU A 127 16.46 1.16 26.00
CA LEU A 127 17.88 1.22 26.30
C LEU A 127 18.56 2.26 25.40
N LYS A 128 19.20 3.29 25.98
CA LYS A 128 19.93 4.34 25.24
C LYS A 128 21.25 4.69 25.89
N ASN A 129 22.36 4.59 25.16
CA ASN A 129 23.68 4.84 25.72
C ASN A 129 24.07 6.33 25.82
N LYS A 130 23.31 7.24 25.19
CA LYS A 130 23.55 8.70 25.25
C LYS A 130 22.71 9.44 26.29
N ARG A 131 21.93 8.72 27.10
CA ARG A 131 21.14 9.30 28.20
C ARG A 131 21.87 9.18 29.53
N THR A 132 21.44 9.99 30.51
CA THR A 132 21.88 9.88 31.91
C THR A 132 21.44 8.57 32.56
N GLN A 133 20.22 8.12 32.23
CA GLN A 133 19.70 6.81 32.59
C GLN A 133 19.68 5.93 31.33
N PHE A 134 20.48 4.87 31.33
CA PHE A 134 20.64 4.01 30.17
C PHE A 134 19.44 3.10 29.93
N LEU A 135 18.77 2.63 30.99
CA LEU A 135 17.66 1.69 30.93
C LEU A 135 16.42 2.30 31.57
N LYS A 136 15.29 2.27 30.87
CA LYS A 136 13.99 2.77 31.35
C LYS A 136 12.89 1.78 30.97
N GLU A 137 12.02 1.45 31.92
CA GLU A 137 10.78 0.75 31.63
C GLU A 137 9.71 1.75 31.14
N GLU A 138 8.97 1.36 30.11
CA GLU A 138 8.00 2.20 29.43
C GLU A 138 6.56 1.71 29.67
N ASN A 139 5.64 2.67 29.79
CA ASN A 139 4.23 2.40 30.12
C ASN A 139 3.24 2.78 29.02
N GLY A 140 3.69 3.45 27.96
CA GLY A 140 2.83 3.88 26.86
C GLY A 140 3.56 3.78 25.52
N LEU A 141 2.97 4.42 24.51
CA LEU A 141 3.61 4.55 23.21
C LEU A 141 4.98 5.21 23.36
N THR A 142 5.99 4.49 22.90
CA THR A 142 7.39 4.90 22.93
C THR A 142 7.92 4.90 21.52
N ILE A 143 8.62 5.98 21.16
CA ILE A 143 9.24 6.15 19.86
C ILE A 143 10.75 6.33 20.07
N ILE A 144 11.55 5.60 19.28
CA ILE A 144 13.01 5.72 19.26
C ILE A 144 13.51 6.04 17.86
N GLY A 145 14.75 6.54 17.78
CA GLY A 145 15.38 6.96 16.53
C GLY A 145 15.21 8.45 16.24
N THR A 146 14.99 8.80 14.97
CA THR A 146 14.91 10.18 14.48
C THR A 146 13.51 10.45 13.88
N PRO A 147 12.45 10.45 14.70
CA PRO A 147 11.09 10.54 14.19
C PRO A 147 10.75 11.96 13.71
N LEU A 148 9.95 12.05 12.65
CA LEU A 148 9.46 13.33 12.14
C LEU A 148 8.29 13.81 13.01
N PRO A 149 8.22 15.11 13.37
CA PRO A 149 7.14 15.62 14.23
C PRO A 149 5.73 15.27 13.73
N VAL A 150 5.50 15.34 12.41
CA VAL A 150 4.21 14.99 11.80
C VAL A 150 3.89 13.49 11.97
N LEU A 151 4.89 12.63 11.84
CA LEU A 151 4.75 11.19 12.04
C LEU A 151 4.52 10.84 13.52
N VAL A 152 5.18 11.55 14.44
CA VAL A 152 4.93 11.42 15.89
C VAL A 152 3.48 11.75 16.21
N GLN A 153 2.95 12.85 15.68
CA GLN A 153 1.57 13.25 15.91
C GLN A 153 0.60 12.19 15.36
N ALA A 154 0.78 11.80 14.10
CA ALA A 154 -0.06 10.79 13.47
C ALA A 154 -0.07 9.47 14.26
N VAL A 155 1.10 8.96 14.65
CA VAL A 155 1.19 7.71 15.42
C VAL A 155 0.56 7.83 16.81
N ASN A 156 0.65 8.99 17.47
CA ASN A 156 -0.06 9.20 18.74
C ASN A 156 -1.58 9.12 18.53
N ASP A 157 -2.11 9.78 17.51
CA ASP A 157 -3.56 9.82 17.23
C ASP A 157 -4.08 8.42 16.86
N ILE A 158 -3.33 7.69 16.04
CA ILE A 158 -3.65 6.31 15.62
C ILE A 158 -3.56 5.34 16.81
N HIS A 159 -2.50 5.45 17.60
CA HIS A 159 -2.34 4.61 18.79
C HIS A 159 -3.49 4.87 19.77
N PHE A 160 -3.84 6.13 20.00
CA PHE A 160 -4.95 6.50 20.90
C PHE A 160 -6.28 5.92 20.42
N THR A 161 -6.66 6.16 19.17
CA THR A 161 -7.91 5.65 18.58
C THR A 161 -7.97 4.12 18.56
N SER A 162 -6.88 3.47 18.15
CA SER A 162 -6.79 2.02 18.08
C SER A 162 -6.77 1.36 19.47
N THR A 163 -6.13 1.99 20.45
CA THR A 163 -6.15 1.54 21.85
C THR A 163 -7.57 1.61 22.43
N ASN A 164 -8.31 2.69 22.16
CA ASN A 164 -9.71 2.79 22.62
C ASN A 164 -10.57 1.68 22.03
N PHE A 165 -10.45 1.42 20.72
CA PHE A 165 -11.14 0.31 20.07
C PHE A 165 -10.76 -1.05 20.70
N TRP A 166 -9.46 -1.26 20.96
CA TRP A 166 -8.97 -2.48 21.61
C TRP A 166 -9.52 -2.64 23.03
N LEU A 167 -9.58 -1.55 23.81
CA LEU A 167 -10.12 -1.52 25.17
C LEU A 167 -11.63 -1.81 25.23
N GLU A 168 -12.38 -1.48 24.19
CA GLU A 168 -13.81 -1.82 24.09
C GLU A 168 -14.06 -3.31 23.84
N HIS A 169 -13.05 -4.05 23.37
CA HIS A 169 -13.18 -5.45 22.94
C HIS A 169 -12.24 -6.40 23.70
N VAL A 170 -11.71 -6.01 24.88
CA VAL A 170 -10.66 -6.74 25.63
C VAL A 170 -10.95 -8.23 25.82
N GLY A 171 -9.93 -9.08 25.55
CA GLY A 171 -9.90 -10.47 26.02
C GLY A 171 -9.88 -11.56 24.94
N LEU A 172 -9.98 -11.22 23.65
CA LEU A 172 -9.79 -12.18 22.55
C LEU A 172 -8.35 -12.05 22.00
N PRO A 173 -7.54 -13.12 21.96
CA PRO A 173 -6.16 -13.08 21.43
C PRO A 173 -6.05 -12.54 20.00
N GLU A 174 -7.09 -12.73 19.19
CA GLU A 174 -7.20 -12.18 17.83
C GLU A 174 -7.14 -10.64 17.81
N ASN A 175 -7.48 -9.96 18.92
CA ASN A 175 -7.50 -8.51 18.99
C ASN A 175 -6.11 -7.89 19.03
N ASP A 176 -5.10 -8.58 19.57
CA ASP A 176 -3.73 -8.06 19.56
C ASP A 176 -3.16 -8.07 18.14
N GLU A 177 -3.40 -9.16 17.39
CA GLU A 177 -3.00 -9.23 15.99
C GLU A 177 -3.76 -8.19 15.14
N VAL A 178 -5.07 -8.07 15.30
CA VAL A 178 -5.86 -7.05 14.58
C VAL A 178 -5.40 -5.64 14.91
N PHE A 179 -5.14 -5.33 16.19
CA PHE A 179 -4.60 -4.03 16.59
C PHE A 179 -3.22 -3.80 15.96
N PHE A 180 -2.33 -4.79 16.04
CA PHE A 180 -1.00 -4.72 15.46
C PHE A 180 -1.02 -4.49 13.94
N ILE A 181 -1.86 -5.21 13.20
CA ILE A 181 -2.03 -5.05 11.75
C ILE A 181 -2.62 -3.69 11.40
N LYS A 182 -3.57 -3.16 12.19
CA LYS A 182 -4.07 -1.79 11.99
C LYS A 182 -2.96 -0.75 12.10
N VAL A 183 -2.11 -0.85 13.13
CA VAL A 183 -0.98 0.08 13.29
C VAL A 183 0.00 -0.05 12.12
N LEU A 184 0.36 -1.27 11.71
CA LEU A 184 1.22 -1.51 10.54
C LEU A 184 0.63 -0.92 9.25
N ALA A 185 -0.64 -1.19 8.96
CA ALA A 185 -1.34 -0.67 7.79
C ALA A 185 -1.28 0.86 7.76
N THR A 186 -1.51 1.49 8.92
CA THR A 186 -1.53 2.95 9.00
C THR A 186 -0.16 3.55 8.80
N LEU A 187 0.88 2.99 9.41
CA LEU A 187 2.26 3.43 9.21
C LEU A 187 2.65 3.31 7.73
N GLN A 188 2.33 2.17 7.11
CA GLN A 188 2.63 1.93 5.71
C GLN A 188 1.88 2.91 4.80
N GLY A 189 0.59 3.13 5.05
CA GLY A 189 -0.23 4.08 4.31
C GLY A 189 0.25 5.52 4.47
N PHE A 190 0.61 5.92 5.68
CA PHE A 190 1.16 7.25 5.98
C PHE A 190 2.49 7.47 5.23
N SER A 191 3.39 6.49 5.26
CA SER A 191 4.69 6.55 4.56
C SER A 191 4.50 6.75 3.06
N SER A 192 3.64 5.92 2.45
CA SER A 192 3.34 6.01 1.02
C SER A 192 2.61 7.29 0.61
N HIS A 193 1.77 7.85 1.48
CA HIS A 193 1.06 9.10 1.21
C HIS A 193 1.97 10.33 1.31
N PHE A 194 2.76 10.42 2.39
CA PHE A 194 3.61 11.58 2.65
C PHE A 194 5.04 11.49 2.09
N ASN A 195 5.42 10.34 1.52
CA ASN A 195 6.78 10.04 1.05
C ASN A 195 7.83 10.28 2.14
N THR A 196 7.62 9.71 3.32
CA THR A 196 8.51 9.94 4.48
C THR A 196 9.93 9.46 4.24
N MET A 197 10.16 8.62 3.21
CA MET A 197 11.49 8.19 2.83
C MET A 197 12.42 9.34 2.46
N ALA A 198 11.91 10.45 1.93
CA ALA A 198 12.70 11.67 1.71
C ALA A 198 13.33 12.21 3.02
N ASP A 199 12.72 11.86 4.14
CA ASP A 199 13.14 12.21 5.49
C ASP A 199 13.89 11.08 6.22
N GLY A 200 14.27 10.02 5.52
CA GLY A 200 15.07 8.93 6.08
C GLY A 200 14.29 7.93 6.93
N VAL A 201 12.96 7.93 6.80
CA VAL A 201 12.03 7.02 7.48
C VAL A 201 11.06 6.46 6.46
N GLY A 202 10.94 5.14 6.32
CA GLY A 202 9.98 4.56 5.38
C GLY A 202 10.39 3.20 4.85
N GLY A 203 9.98 2.89 3.62
CA GLY A 203 10.03 1.53 3.09
C GLY A 203 8.99 0.63 3.77
N ALA A 204 9.29 -0.66 3.85
CA ALA A 204 8.51 -1.62 4.62
C ALA A 204 8.57 -1.34 6.13
N TYR A 205 7.39 -1.22 6.74
CA TYR A 205 7.25 -1.35 8.20
C TYR A 205 7.09 -2.81 8.55
N THR A 206 7.87 -3.26 9.53
CA THR A 206 7.80 -4.63 10.04
C THR A 206 7.80 -4.67 11.54
N GLY A 207 7.19 -5.68 12.14
CA GLY A 207 7.15 -5.77 13.59
C GLY A 207 6.88 -7.15 14.14
N LEU A 208 6.75 -7.18 15.46
CA LEU A 208 6.33 -8.33 16.22
C LEU A 208 5.57 -7.87 17.47
N TYR A 209 4.87 -8.81 18.09
CA TYR A 209 4.33 -8.64 19.43
C TYR A 209 4.60 -9.87 20.28
N ILE A 210 4.67 -9.69 21.59
CA ILE A 210 4.99 -10.75 22.54
C ILE A 210 3.87 -10.82 23.56
N ASN A 211 3.41 -12.05 23.81
CA ASN A 211 2.38 -12.33 24.79
C ASN A 211 2.72 -13.63 25.53
N LYS A 212 1.76 -14.15 26.31
CA LYS A 212 1.92 -15.42 27.03
C LYS A 212 2.26 -16.63 26.14
N SER A 213 1.98 -16.56 24.84
CA SER A 213 2.29 -17.62 23.88
C SER A 213 3.71 -17.50 23.30
N GLY A 214 4.43 -16.42 23.61
CA GLY A 214 5.77 -16.13 23.12
C GLY A 214 5.81 -15.01 22.09
N VAL A 215 6.83 -15.04 21.24
CA VAL A 215 7.04 -14.06 20.17
C VAL A 215 6.13 -14.39 18.98
N ASN A 216 5.36 -13.41 18.56
CA ASN A 216 4.51 -13.48 17.39
C ASN A 216 5.03 -12.45 16.37
N LEU A 217 5.73 -12.95 15.35
CA LEU A 217 6.12 -12.13 14.21
C LEU A 217 4.86 -11.71 13.43
N GLN A 218 4.94 -10.60 12.70
CA GLN A 218 3.88 -10.27 11.76
C GLN A 218 3.63 -11.44 10.78
N GLN A 219 2.36 -11.64 10.44
CA GLN A 219 2.02 -12.56 9.36
C GLN A 219 2.54 -12.03 8.02
N ASP A 220 2.65 -12.91 7.04
CA ASP A 220 2.89 -12.48 5.66
C ASP A 220 1.70 -11.62 5.19
N ILE A 221 2.00 -10.41 4.70
CA ILE A 221 0.99 -9.43 4.27
C ILE A 221 1.22 -9.10 2.80
N CYS A 222 0.15 -9.11 2.01
CA CYS A 222 0.19 -8.58 0.64
C CYS A 222 -0.39 -7.16 0.61
N TYR A 223 0.44 -6.17 0.31
CA TYR A 223 -0.01 -4.79 0.12
C TYR A 223 -0.38 -4.55 -1.34
N VAL A 224 -1.52 -3.91 -1.56
CA VAL A 224 -2.01 -3.47 -2.87
C VAL A 224 -1.99 -1.94 -2.89
N ILE A 225 -1.01 -1.39 -3.59
CA ILE A 225 -0.74 0.05 -3.62
C ILE A 225 -1.35 0.66 -4.87
N THR A 226 -2.37 1.48 -4.64
CA THR A 226 -3.15 2.18 -5.65
C THR A 226 -2.92 3.69 -5.59
N GLY A 227 -3.11 4.35 -6.72
CA GLY A 227 -3.19 5.80 -6.80
C GLY A 227 -4.58 6.32 -6.44
N GLU A 228 -4.93 7.42 -7.09
CA GLU A 228 -6.17 8.17 -6.91
C GLU A 228 -7.44 7.36 -7.23
N ASN A 229 -7.38 6.47 -8.23
CA ASN A 229 -8.49 5.58 -8.57
C ASN A 229 -7.99 4.12 -8.75
N PRO A 230 -8.32 3.20 -7.82
CA PRO A 230 -7.93 1.79 -7.85
C PRO A 230 -8.45 0.99 -9.02
N GLU A 231 -9.45 1.50 -9.74
CA GLU A 231 -9.88 0.88 -10.96
C GLU A 231 -8.84 1.10 -12.04
N HIS A 232 -8.53 2.34 -12.38
CA HIS A 232 -7.74 2.66 -13.57
C HIS A 232 -6.25 2.84 -13.32
N ASP A 233 -5.84 3.03 -12.06
CA ASP A 233 -4.44 3.13 -11.71
C ASP A 233 -3.78 1.77 -11.69
N THR A 234 -2.53 1.72 -12.18
CA THR A 234 -1.73 0.50 -12.11
C THR A 234 -1.51 0.09 -10.66
N LEU A 235 -2.10 -1.05 -10.30
CA LEU A 235 -1.95 -1.67 -9.00
C LEU A 235 -0.53 -2.23 -8.88
N LYS A 236 0.17 -1.81 -7.82
CA LYS A 236 1.43 -2.42 -7.44
C LYS A 236 1.18 -3.35 -6.27
N LEU A 237 1.72 -4.57 -6.35
CA LEU A 237 1.71 -5.48 -5.23
C LEU A 237 3.10 -5.53 -4.62
N ALA A 238 3.14 -5.47 -3.30
CA ALA A 238 4.32 -5.69 -2.49
C ALA A 238 3.93 -6.64 -1.36
N SER A 239 4.44 -7.87 -1.35
CA SER A 239 4.23 -8.78 -0.23
C SER A 239 5.44 -8.76 0.71
N VAL A 240 5.16 -8.62 2.00
CA VAL A 240 6.18 -8.53 3.05
C VAL A 240 6.15 -9.82 3.85
N HIS A 241 7.29 -10.50 3.87
CA HIS A 241 7.51 -11.75 4.58
C HIS A 241 8.63 -11.54 5.59
N VAL A 242 8.43 -12.02 6.83
CA VAL A 242 9.47 -11.93 7.86
C VAL A 242 9.71 -13.28 8.53
N ASN A 243 10.93 -13.48 9.01
CA ASN A 243 11.23 -14.42 10.06
C ASN A 243 12.15 -13.74 11.09
N GLU A 244 12.70 -14.50 12.04
CA GLU A 244 13.55 -13.98 13.12
C GLU A 244 14.76 -13.16 12.62
N TYR A 245 15.27 -13.45 11.42
CA TYR A 245 16.53 -12.89 10.90
C TYR A 245 16.42 -12.21 9.54
N LEU A 246 15.33 -12.44 8.81
CA LEU A 246 15.19 -12.08 7.41
C LEU A 246 13.88 -11.34 7.16
N LEU A 247 13.98 -10.32 6.32
CA LEU A 247 12.87 -9.64 5.66
C LEU A 247 12.98 -9.92 4.16
N CYS A 248 11.92 -10.45 3.57
CA CYS A 248 11.79 -10.58 2.13
C CYS A 248 10.58 -9.80 1.63
N ILE A 249 10.79 -8.95 0.62
CA ILE A 249 9.72 -8.22 -0.05
C ILE A 249 9.64 -8.69 -1.49
N VAL A 250 8.51 -9.27 -1.90
CA VAL A 250 8.26 -9.67 -3.29
C VAL A 250 7.41 -8.58 -3.94
N ASN A 251 7.90 -8.02 -5.05
CA ASN A 251 7.26 -6.92 -5.76
C ASN A 251 6.89 -7.33 -7.18
N THR A 252 5.84 -6.71 -7.73
CA THR A 252 5.48 -6.88 -9.16
C THR A 252 6.20 -5.94 -10.11
N ASN A 253 6.85 -4.88 -9.60
CA ASN A 253 7.49 -3.85 -10.42
C ASN A 253 9.03 -3.77 -10.24
N SER A 254 9.59 -4.54 -9.32
CA SER A 254 11.02 -4.57 -9.02
C SER A 254 11.44 -5.99 -8.64
N ALA A 255 12.75 -6.23 -8.60
CA ALA A 255 13.26 -7.49 -8.07
C ALA A 255 12.89 -7.64 -6.58
N ALA A 256 12.70 -8.88 -6.15
CA ALA A 256 12.47 -9.16 -4.74
C ALA A 256 13.67 -8.67 -3.91
N LEU A 257 13.37 -8.03 -2.78
CA LEU A 257 14.36 -7.52 -1.85
C LEU A 257 14.50 -8.50 -0.69
N LEU A 258 15.74 -8.88 -0.36
CA LEU A 258 16.04 -9.76 0.77
C LEU A 258 17.05 -9.05 1.68
N ILE A 259 16.66 -8.83 2.94
CA ILE A 259 17.43 -8.08 3.93
C ILE A 259 17.65 -8.98 5.15
N SER A 260 18.89 -9.07 5.62
CA SER A 260 19.23 -9.76 6.87
C SER A 260 19.50 -8.75 7.98
N ASN A 261 18.99 -9.02 9.19
CA ASN A 261 19.27 -8.23 10.39
C ASN A 261 20.60 -8.61 11.07
N ASN A 262 21.19 -9.77 10.73
CA ASN A 262 22.43 -10.25 11.31
C ASN A 262 23.20 -11.16 10.31
N PRO A 263 24.16 -10.60 9.54
CA PRO A 263 24.89 -11.32 8.51
C PRO A 263 25.72 -12.53 8.98
N GLY A 264 25.86 -12.73 10.30
CA GLY A 264 26.60 -13.86 10.87
C GLY A 264 25.75 -15.06 11.28
N ASN A 265 24.43 -14.88 11.44
CA ASN A 265 23.54 -15.93 11.95
C ASN A 265 22.70 -16.59 10.85
N THR A 266 22.63 -15.99 9.66
CA THR A 266 21.90 -16.58 8.53
C THR A 266 22.90 -17.11 7.50
N THR A 267 22.81 -18.41 7.22
CA THR A 267 23.53 -19.01 6.09
C THR A 267 22.93 -18.56 4.75
N GLN A 268 23.74 -18.59 3.69
CA GLN A 268 23.24 -18.30 2.34
C GLN A 268 22.11 -19.27 1.94
N GLU A 269 22.20 -20.54 2.32
CA GLU A 269 21.17 -21.54 2.03
C GLU A 269 19.83 -21.22 2.70
N GLU A 270 19.83 -20.79 3.97
CA GLU A 270 18.62 -20.35 4.68
C GLU A 270 18.00 -19.12 4.02
N ALA A 271 18.84 -18.15 3.64
CA ALA A 271 18.40 -16.94 2.94
C ALA A 271 17.73 -17.28 1.58
N GLU A 272 18.33 -18.19 0.81
CA GLU A 272 17.79 -18.65 -0.46
C GLU A 272 16.48 -19.47 -0.29
N GLN A 273 16.41 -20.32 0.74
CA GLN A 273 15.19 -21.07 1.06
C GLN A 273 14.05 -20.14 1.47
N PHE A 274 14.33 -19.15 2.30
CA PHE A 274 13.35 -18.15 2.72
C PHE A 274 12.84 -17.35 1.52
N HIS A 275 13.73 -16.84 0.66
CA HIS A 275 13.35 -16.15 -0.57
C HIS A 275 12.47 -17.03 -1.49
N LYS A 276 12.85 -18.30 -1.72
CA LYS A 276 12.05 -19.24 -2.52
C LYS A 276 10.66 -19.46 -1.91
N LYS A 277 10.58 -19.59 -0.58
CA LYS A 277 9.31 -19.72 0.15
C LYS A 277 8.45 -18.47 0.01
N SER A 278 9.03 -17.28 0.16
CA SER A 278 8.31 -16.00 0.01
C SER A 278 7.74 -15.82 -1.39
N VAL A 279 8.54 -16.09 -2.44
CA VAL A 279 8.06 -16.05 -3.84
C VAL A 279 6.95 -17.07 -4.05
N LYS A 280 7.10 -18.29 -3.52
CA LYS A 280 6.06 -19.32 -3.61
C LYS A 280 4.76 -18.89 -2.91
N ASN A 281 4.84 -18.34 -1.70
CA ASN A 281 3.67 -17.84 -0.97
C ASN A 281 2.96 -16.72 -1.76
N PHE A 282 3.72 -15.83 -2.40
CA PHE A 282 3.18 -14.81 -3.29
C PHE A 282 2.45 -15.41 -4.50
N ASP A 283 3.09 -16.34 -5.19
CA ASP A 283 2.52 -17.00 -6.38
C ASP A 283 1.27 -17.82 -6.03
N GLU A 284 1.22 -18.42 -4.85
CA GLU A 284 0.08 -19.18 -4.34
C GLU A 284 -1.00 -18.30 -3.68
N GLY A 285 -0.79 -16.98 -3.58
CA GLY A 285 -1.71 -16.07 -2.88
C GLY A 285 -1.92 -16.44 -1.40
N HIS A 286 -0.94 -17.07 -0.77
CA HIS A 286 -1.02 -17.58 0.61
C HIS A 286 -0.78 -16.45 1.61
N PHE A 287 -1.82 -15.65 1.86
CA PHE A 287 -1.77 -14.53 2.81
C PHE A 287 -2.93 -14.60 3.79
N LYS A 288 -2.71 -14.10 5.01
CA LYS A 288 -3.82 -13.82 5.93
C LYS A 288 -4.49 -12.50 5.61
N TYR A 289 -3.68 -11.50 5.28
CA TYR A 289 -4.13 -10.11 5.07
C TYR A 289 -3.76 -9.59 3.69
N PHE A 290 -4.73 -8.94 3.06
CA PHE A 290 -4.52 -8.00 1.97
C PHE A 290 -4.75 -6.58 2.48
N ILE A 291 -3.80 -5.69 2.26
CA ILE A 291 -3.90 -4.29 2.71
C ILE A 291 -3.87 -3.39 1.48
N PHE A 292 -5.01 -2.80 1.15
CA PHE A 292 -5.13 -1.82 0.08
C PHE A 292 -4.73 -0.45 0.61
N ILE A 293 -3.75 0.19 -0.03
CA ILE A 293 -3.28 1.52 0.31
C ILE A 293 -3.60 2.44 -0.86
N ASN A 294 -4.50 3.39 -0.63
CA ASN A 294 -4.70 4.52 -1.52
C ASN A 294 -3.72 5.62 -1.12
N THR A 295 -2.63 5.76 -1.89
CA THR A 295 -1.57 6.72 -1.58
C THR A 295 -2.02 8.16 -1.75
N PHE A 296 -3.16 8.40 -2.39
CA PHE A 296 -3.67 9.74 -2.65
C PHE A 296 -4.68 10.19 -1.59
N LEU A 297 -5.54 9.28 -1.11
CA LEU A 297 -6.61 9.58 -0.16
C LEU A 297 -6.26 9.28 1.30
N HIS A 298 -5.05 8.78 1.57
CA HIS A 298 -4.63 8.41 2.92
C HIS A 298 -5.55 7.34 3.57
N VAL A 299 -6.07 6.44 2.74
CA VAL A 299 -6.96 5.34 3.15
C VAL A 299 -6.19 4.03 3.10
N SER A 300 -6.29 3.25 4.18
CA SER A 300 -5.82 1.86 4.25
C SER A 300 -6.98 0.92 4.53
N THR A 301 -7.24 -0.05 3.65
CA THR A 301 -8.30 -1.05 3.83
C THR A 301 -7.68 -2.42 4.01
N ILE A 302 -7.86 -3.01 5.20
CA ILE A 302 -7.37 -4.34 5.56
C ILE A 302 -8.48 -5.36 5.32
N ILE A 303 -8.20 -6.35 4.49
CA ILE A 303 -9.05 -7.53 4.28
C ILE A 303 -8.39 -8.74 4.91
N ASP A 304 -9.01 -9.29 5.96
CA ASP A 304 -8.64 -10.60 6.49
C ASP A 304 -9.26 -11.68 5.61
N ILE A 305 -8.45 -12.31 4.77
CA ILE A 305 -8.87 -13.43 3.93
C ILE A 305 -8.61 -14.78 4.60
N ASN A 306 -8.00 -14.80 5.79
CA ASN A 306 -7.71 -15.99 6.59
C ASN A 306 -7.13 -17.17 5.79
N PHE A 307 -6.12 -16.89 4.95
CA PHE A 307 -5.46 -17.87 4.09
C PHE A 307 -6.40 -18.57 3.09
N LYS A 308 -7.50 -17.91 2.71
CA LYS A 308 -8.43 -18.36 1.67
C LYS A 308 -8.25 -17.52 0.40
N HIS A 309 -8.57 -18.12 -0.75
CA HIS A 309 -8.55 -17.41 -2.02
C HIS A 309 -9.86 -16.67 -2.31
N GLU A 310 -10.89 -16.89 -1.50
CA GLU A 310 -12.22 -16.34 -1.70
C GLU A 310 -12.66 -15.63 -0.43
N HIS A 311 -13.09 -14.38 -0.60
CA HIS A 311 -13.69 -13.54 0.41
C HIS A 311 -14.86 -12.80 -0.25
N GLN A 312 -15.89 -12.45 0.52
CA GLN A 312 -17.10 -11.79 -0.01
C GLN A 312 -16.77 -10.54 -0.87
N LEU A 313 -15.73 -9.80 -0.48
CA LEU A 313 -15.31 -8.56 -1.14
C LEU A 313 -14.08 -8.70 -2.07
N LEU A 314 -13.32 -9.79 -1.95
CA LEU A 314 -12.03 -9.97 -2.63
C LEU A 314 -11.84 -11.42 -3.04
N ASN A 315 -11.54 -11.68 -4.31
CA ASN A 315 -11.28 -13.04 -4.78
C ASN A 315 -9.96 -13.10 -5.54
N LEU A 316 -9.08 -14.00 -5.14
CA LEU A 316 -7.77 -14.16 -5.76
C LEU A 316 -7.87 -14.98 -7.05
N ASP A 317 -7.24 -14.46 -8.10
CA ASP A 317 -7.00 -15.14 -9.36
C ASP A 317 -5.53 -15.56 -9.41
N ILE A 318 -5.27 -16.81 -9.01
CA ILE A 318 -3.94 -17.43 -9.01
C ILE A 318 -3.81 -18.29 -10.28
N ARG A 319 -2.70 -18.11 -11.01
CA ARG A 319 -2.44 -18.79 -12.29
C ARG A 319 -1.09 -19.48 -12.25
N GLU A 320 -1.09 -20.81 -12.28
CA GLU A 320 0.13 -21.63 -12.24
C GLU A 320 1.03 -21.43 -13.47
N ASP A 321 0.43 -21.10 -14.61
CA ASP A 321 1.12 -20.84 -15.88
C ASP A 321 1.80 -19.47 -15.94
N LYS A 322 1.48 -18.55 -15.01
CA LYS A 322 2.04 -17.19 -14.93
C LYS A 322 2.60 -16.90 -13.53
N PRO A 323 3.73 -17.54 -13.13
CA PRO A 323 4.37 -17.25 -11.84
C PRO A 323 4.80 -15.78 -11.73
N LYS A 324 4.94 -15.29 -10.51
CA LYS A 324 5.19 -13.87 -10.14
C LYS A 324 4.07 -12.93 -10.53
N THR A 325 2.86 -13.44 -10.66
CA THR A 325 1.67 -12.63 -10.92
C THR A 325 0.55 -13.05 -9.97
N LEU A 326 -0.14 -12.05 -9.43
CA LEU A 326 -1.29 -12.26 -8.56
C LEU A 326 -2.40 -11.34 -9.03
N GLY A 327 -3.47 -11.94 -9.55
CA GLY A 327 -4.68 -11.23 -9.95
C GLY A 327 -5.71 -11.27 -8.83
N PHE A 328 -6.68 -10.36 -8.88
CA PHE A 328 -7.82 -10.42 -7.98
C PHE A 328 -9.03 -9.69 -8.57
N PHE A 329 -10.21 -10.09 -8.08
CA PHE A 329 -11.48 -9.44 -8.35
C PHE A 329 -11.94 -8.72 -7.08
N MET A 330 -12.15 -7.41 -7.18
CA MET A 330 -12.66 -6.56 -6.11
C MET A 330 -14.16 -6.32 -6.31
N SER A 331 -14.96 -6.47 -5.26
CA SER A 331 -16.35 -6.09 -5.31
C SER A 331 -16.50 -4.55 -5.39
N PRO A 332 -17.63 -4.02 -5.92
CA PRO A 332 -17.90 -2.59 -5.91
C PRO A 332 -17.79 -1.96 -4.51
N GLN A 333 -18.26 -2.67 -3.48
CA GLN A 333 -18.19 -2.19 -2.09
C GLN A 333 -16.74 -2.05 -1.60
N LEU A 334 -15.84 -2.96 -1.98
CA LEU A 334 -14.42 -2.82 -1.63
C LEU A 334 -13.82 -1.58 -2.28
N LYS A 335 -14.15 -1.33 -3.55
CA LYS A 335 -13.67 -0.15 -4.28
C LYS A 335 -14.15 1.14 -3.64
N GLU A 336 -15.42 1.19 -3.21
CA GLU A 336 -15.97 2.33 -2.46
C GLU A 336 -15.20 2.59 -1.15
N LEU A 337 -14.86 1.53 -0.40
CA LEU A 337 -14.08 1.64 0.84
C LEU A 337 -12.66 2.14 0.60
N ILE A 338 -11.97 1.64 -0.44
CA ILE A 338 -10.62 2.08 -0.79
C ILE A 338 -10.60 3.57 -1.20
N ASN A 339 -11.72 4.06 -1.74
CA ASN A 339 -11.88 5.44 -2.19
C ASN A 339 -12.49 6.39 -1.16
N ASP A 340 -12.92 5.90 0.01
CA ASP A 340 -13.58 6.65 1.10
C ASP A 340 -14.34 7.91 0.65
N LYS A 341 -15.31 7.72 -0.25
CA LYS A 341 -16.22 8.76 -0.76
C LYS A 341 -15.58 9.97 -1.48
N TYR A 342 -14.32 9.91 -1.90
CA TYR A 342 -13.58 10.92 -2.69
C TYR A 342 -14.16 12.36 -2.58
N GLU A 343 -13.70 13.14 -1.59
CA GLU A 343 -14.18 14.53 -1.40
C GLU A 343 -13.45 15.59 -2.25
N GLY A 344 -12.54 15.19 -3.13
CA GLY A 344 -11.76 16.09 -3.99
C GLY A 344 -10.47 16.62 -3.35
N LEU A 345 -9.57 17.09 -4.22
CA LEU A 345 -8.26 17.64 -3.86
C LEU A 345 -8.36 18.96 -3.07
N GLY A 346 -7.55 19.10 -2.02
CA GLY A 346 -7.27 20.39 -1.37
C GLY A 346 -7.67 20.50 0.11
N LYS A 347 -8.31 19.47 0.69
CA LYS A 347 -8.50 19.36 2.14
C LYS A 347 -7.51 18.34 2.71
N PRO A 348 -6.84 18.62 3.84
CA PRO A 348 -6.10 17.60 4.57
C PRO A 348 -7.04 16.44 4.89
N GLN A 349 -6.70 15.23 4.46
CA GLN A 349 -7.45 14.03 4.81
C GLN A 349 -6.78 13.34 5.99
N GLU A 350 -7.57 13.09 7.03
CA GLU A 350 -7.12 12.30 8.17
C GLU A 350 -6.88 10.84 7.72
N PRO A 351 -5.87 10.16 8.28
CA PRO A 351 -5.64 8.74 7.98
C PRO A 351 -6.88 7.93 8.33
N THR A 352 -7.42 7.21 7.35
CA THR A 352 -8.57 6.33 7.55
C THR A 352 -8.15 4.88 7.38
N VAL A 353 -8.55 4.03 8.34
CA VAL A 353 -8.22 2.60 8.35
C VAL A 353 -9.48 1.76 8.51
N TYR A 354 -9.79 0.97 7.49
CA TYR A 354 -10.85 -0.02 7.56
C TYR A 354 -10.25 -1.39 7.85
N TYR A 355 -10.92 -2.16 8.71
CA TYR A 355 -10.64 -3.57 8.91
C TYR A 355 -11.92 -4.36 8.62
N ILE A 356 -11.83 -5.26 7.64
CA ILE A 356 -12.89 -6.18 7.29
C ILE A 356 -12.43 -7.59 7.69
N PRO A 357 -13.10 -8.24 8.67
CA PRO A 357 -12.78 -9.60 9.07
C PRO A 357 -13.14 -10.58 7.94
N TYR A 358 -12.72 -11.83 8.07
CA TYR A 358 -13.05 -12.84 7.08
C TYR A 358 -14.56 -13.05 6.94
N LEU A 359 -15.09 -12.70 5.76
CA LEU A 359 -16.45 -12.98 5.34
C LEU A 359 -16.43 -14.02 4.20
N PRO A 360 -17.02 -15.22 4.40
CA PRO A 360 -17.07 -16.23 3.35
C PRO A 360 -17.87 -15.71 2.13
N PRO A 361 -17.51 -16.11 0.91
CA PRO A 361 -18.24 -15.71 -0.29
C PRO A 361 -19.68 -16.26 -0.27
N ASP A 362 -20.62 -15.48 -0.80
CA ASP A 362 -21.96 -15.98 -1.09
C ASP A 362 -22.00 -16.74 -2.44
N GLN A 363 -23.08 -17.48 -2.68
CA GLN A 363 -23.23 -18.30 -3.90
C GLN A 363 -23.17 -17.46 -5.20
N GLY A 364 -23.61 -16.20 -5.16
CA GLY A 364 -23.60 -15.31 -6.32
C GLY A 364 -22.18 -14.90 -6.70
N VAL A 365 -21.39 -14.47 -5.70
CA VAL A 365 -19.99 -14.08 -5.87
C VAL A 365 -19.16 -15.26 -6.37
N SER A 366 -19.33 -16.46 -5.80
CA SER A 366 -18.58 -17.64 -6.24
C SER A 366 -18.82 -17.99 -7.72
N GLN A 367 -20.03 -17.79 -8.24
CA GLN A 367 -20.31 -18.05 -9.66
C GLN A 367 -19.68 -16.97 -10.56
N GLN A 368 -19.83 -15.69 -10.20
CA GLN A 368 -19.20 -14.59 -10.94
C GLN A 368 -17.69 -14.75 -11.04
N VAL A 369 -17.04 -15.15 -9.94
CA VAL A 369 -15.58 -15.38 -9.90
C VAL A 369 -15.16 -16.51 -10.83
N LYS A 370 -15.91 -17.61 -10.88
CA LYS A 370 -15.63 -18.71 -11.82
C LYS A 370 -15.70 -18.24 -13.27
N ASP A 371 -16.72 -17.47 -13.61
CA ASP A 371 -16.91 -16.95 -14.96
C ASP A 371 -15.81 -15.94 -15.34
N LEU A 372 -15.36 -15.13 -14.39
CA LEU A 372 -14.29 -14.15 -14.58
C LEU A 372 -12.90 -14.80 -14.73
N LYS A 373 -12.63 -15.90 -14.01
CA LYS A 373 -11.36 -16.66 -14.13
C LYS A 373 -11.12 -17.25 -15.52
N LEU A 374 -12.20 -17.47 -16.29
CA LEU A 374 -12.12 -17.94 -17.67
C LEU A 374 -11.74 -16.83 -18.68
N ARG A 375 -11.68 -15.57 -18.24
CA ARG A 375 -11.40 -14.42 -19.11
C ARG A 375 -9.94 -13.97 -19.00
N PRO A 376 -9.39 -13.28 -20.02
CA PRO A 376 -8.08 -12.64 -19.93
C PRO A 376 -8.03 -11.63 -18.76
N ARG A 377 -6.87 -11.48 -18.10
CA ARG A 377 -6.60 -10.45 -17.07
C ARG A 377 -6.45 -9.05 -17.68
N ASN A 378 -7.36 -8.66 -18.55
CA ASN A 378 -7.46 -7.28 -18.98
C ASN A 378 -8.29 -6.51 -17.96
N GLU A 379 -7.63 -5.60 -17.24
CA GLU A 379 -8.12 -4.93 -16.01
C GLU A 379 -9.50 -4.25 -16.12
N HIS A 380 -10.05 -4.05 -17.32
CA HIS A 380 -11.39 -3.49 -17.50
C HIS A 380 -12.08 -4.11 -18.70
N LEU A 381 -12.74 -5.25 -18.48
CA LEU A 381 -13.71 -5.77 -19.42
C LEU A 381 -14.96 -4.90 -19.32
N LEU A 382 -14.97 -3.79 -20.06
CA LEU A 382 -16.16 -2.98 -20.22
C LEU A 382 -17.15 -3.77 -21.05
N THR A 383 -18.38 -3.92 -20.58
CA THR A 383 -19.45 -4.36 -21.47
C THR A 383 -19.97 -3.13 -22.20
N SER A 384 -20.36 -3.27 -23.47
CA SER A 384 -20.94 -2.17 -24.28
C SER A 384 -22.20 -1.49 -23.70
N VAL A 385 -22.62 -1.87 -22.48
CA VAL A 385 -23.86 -1.49 -21.81
C VAL A 385 -23.67 -0.32 -20.83
N ASP A 386 -22.44 0.10 -20.51
CA ASP A 386 -22.17 1.02 -19.39
C ASP A 386 -22.09 2.52 -19.77
N PHE A 387 -22.06 2.89 -21.06
CA PHE A 387 -21.91 4.29 -21.48
C PHE A 387 -23.16 4.86 -22.15
N ARG A 388 -23.99 5.53 -21.35
CA ARG A 388 -25.23 6.14 -21.83
C ARG A 388 -24.99 7.35 -22.75
N TYR A 389 -23.86 8.05 -22.62
CA TYR A 389 -23.62 9.30 -23.35
C TYR A 389 -22.30 9.31 -24.13
N LYS A 390 -22.34 9.95 -25.31
CA LYS A 390 -21.19 10.42 -26.08
C LYS A 390 -21.05 11.93 -25.86
N LEU A 391 -19.90 12.38 -25.38
CA LEU A 391 -19.55 13.80 -25.24
C LEU A 391 -18.55 14.16 -26.32
N ILE A 392 -18.93 15.05 -27.23
CA ILE A 392 -18.19 15.37 -28.44
C ILE A 392 -17.68 16.80 -28.32
N ILE A 393 -16.37 16.99 -28.37
CA ILE A 393 -15.75 18.31 -28.50
C ILE A 393 -15.49 18.54 -29.99
N LYS A 394 -16.03 19.63 -30.55
CA LYS A 394 -15.77 20.01 -31.93
C LYS A 394 -14.71 21.11 -31.99
N ASN A 395 -13.59 20.80 -32.63
CA ASN A 395 -12.45 21.69 -32.80
C ASN A 395 -12.17 21.91 -34.29
N ASN A 396 -12.86 22.88 -34.90
CA ASN A 396 -12.78 23.17 -36.34
C ASN A 396 -13.06 21.92 -37.21
N ASP A 397 -12.01 21.22 -37.64
CA ASP A 397 -12.04 20.05 -38.53
C ASP A 397 -11.88 18.70 -37.79
N ASP A 398 -11.57 18.72 -36.49
CA ASP A 398 -11.36 17.53 -35.68
C ASP A 398 -12.46 17.38 -34.61
N GLU A 399 -12.92 16.14 -34.42
CA GLU A 399 -13.84 15.76 -33.35
C GLU A 399 -13.13 14.87 -32.33
N GLU A 400 -13.29 15.19 -31.06
CA GLU A 400 -12.83 14.35 -29.96
C GLU A 400 -14.03 13.76 -29.23
N VAL A 401 -14.13 12.43 -29.24
CA VAL A 401 -15.28 11.69 -28.68
C VAL A 401 -14.90 11.06 -27.34
N PHE A 402 -15.68 11.42 -26.34
CA PHE A 402 -15.66 10.83 -25.00
C PHE A 402 -16.95 10.04 -24.75
N PHE A 403 -16.86 9.03 -23.89
CA PHE A 403 -17.96 8.20 -23.43
C PHE A 403 -18.09 8.32 -21.92
N GLY A 404 -19.32 8.21 -21.41
CA GLY A 404 -19.54 8.09 -19.97
C GLY A 404 -21.01 8.06 -19.57
N SER A 405 -21.22 8.15 -18.26
CA SER A 405 -22.50 8.21 -17.58
C SER A 405 -22.96 9.67 -17.38
N GLU A 406 -24.15 9.85 -16.82
CA GLU A 406 -24.76 11.18 -16.62
C GLU A 406 -23.94 12.07 -15.67
N ASP A 407 -23.34 11.48 -14.65
CA ASP A 407 -22.59 12.16 -13.59
C ASP A 407 -21.28 12.79 -14.07
N ILE A 408 -20.73 12.35 -15.22
CA ILE A 408 -19.52 12.96 -15.79
C ILE A 408 -19.80 14.21 -16.64
N ILE A 409 -21.06 14.47 -17.01
CA ILE A 409 -21.41 15.55 -17.95
C ILE A 409 -21.00 16.92 -17.39
N LEU A 410 -21.42 17.27 -16.18
CA LEU A 410 -21.09 18.58 -15.59
C LEU A 410 -19.58 18.75 -15.31
N PRO A 411 -18.88 17.75 -14.74
CA PRO A 411 -17.41 17.79 -14.62
C PRO A 411 -16.69 17.96 -15.95
N PHE A 412 -17.16 17.29 -17.01
CA PHE A 412 -16.61 17.41 -18.35
C PHE A 412 -16.78 18.83 -18.90
N LEU A 413 -18.00 19.37 -18.84
CA LEU A 413 -18.29 20.74 -19.27
C LEU A 413 -17.46 21.77 -18.49
N LYS A 414 -17.29 21.58 -17.18
CA LYS A 414 -16.44 22.46 -16.37
C LYS A 414 -14.99 22.44 -16.85
N HIS A 415 -14.45 21.24 -17.12
CA HIS A 415 -13.06 21.07 -17.53
C HIS A 415 -12.80 21.66 -18.92
N TYR A 416 -13.74 21.47 -19.85
CA TYR A 416 -13.65 21.93 -21.23
C TYR A 416 -14.44 23.22 -21.50
N ARG A 417 -14.73 24.02 -20.46
CA ARG A 417 -15.58 25.23 -20.57
C ARG A 417 -15.07 26.28 -21.56
N GLU A 418 -13.77 26.27 -21.86
CA GLU A 418 -13.12 27.21 -22.79
C GLU A 418 -13.18 26.72 -24.25
N GLN A 419 -13.69 25.51 -24.51
CA GLN A 419 -13.85 24.98 -25.87
C GLN A 419 -15.01 25.67 -26.59
N SER A 420 -14.92 25.75 -27.92
CA SER A 420 -15.91 26.45 -28.74
C SER A 420 -17.28 25.78 -28.71
N GLU A 421 -17.33 24.46 -28.84
CA GLU A 421 -18.58 23.70 -28.97
C GLU A 421 -18.42 22.30 -28.37
N ILE A 422 -19.37 21.91 -27.52
CA ILE A 422 -19.50 20.58 -26.94
C ILE A 422 -20.93 20.09 -27.17
N THR A 423 -21.07 18.86 -27.68
CA THR A 423 -22.37 18.19 -27.87
C THR A 423 -22.42 16.91 -27.04
N VAL A 424 -23.51 16.70 -26.30
CA VAL A 424 -23.78 15.46 -25.56
C VAL A 424 -24.92 14.72 -26.23
N VAL A 425 -24.67 13.47 -26.60
CA VAL A 425 -25.60 12.60 -27.33
C VAL A 425 -25.87 11.35 -26.51
N ASP A 426 -27.13 10.94 -26.41
CA ASP A 426 -27.50 9.65 -25.81
C ASP A 426 -27.11 8.51 -26.77
N SER A 427 -26.21 7.62 -26.34
CA SER A 427 -25.62 6.56 -27.17
C SER A 427 -26.63 5.51 -27.66
N ILE A 428 -27.79 5.39 -27.00
CA ILE A 428 -28.81 4.39 -27.33
C ILE A 428 -29.77 4.94 -28.39
N THR A 429 -30.13 6.21 -28.26
CA THR A 429 -31.14 6.86 -29.10
C THR A 429 -30.55 7.74 -30.20
N ASP A 430 -29.25 8.03 -30.13
CA ASP A 430 -28.52 9.01 -30.94
C ASP A 430 -29.15 10.42 -30.92
N PHE A 431 -29.96 10.74 -29.89
CA PHE A 431 -30.50 12.08 -29.70
C PHE A 431 -29.54 12.99 -28.95
N ILE A 432 -29.52 14.26 -29.37
CA ILE A 432 -28.82 15.32 -28.63
C ILE A 432 -29.57 15.58 -27.33
N VAL A 433 -28.83 15.53 -26.24
CA VAL A 433 -29.33 15.75 -24.88
C VAL A 433 -28.89 17.11 -24.35
N LEU A 434 -27.69 17.55 -24.74
CA LEU A 434 -27.15 18.84 -24.34
C LEU A 434 -26.23 19.42 -25.42
N GLU A 435 -26.33 20.72 -25.65
CA GLU A 435 -25.35 21.49 -26.43
C GLU A 435 -24.77 22.60 -25.57
N TYR A 436 -23.46 22.82 -25.69
CA TYR A 436 -22.73 23.82 -24.93
C TYR A 436 -21.80 24.60 -25.86
N GLU A 437 -21.97 25.91 -25.91
CA GLU A 437 -21.22 26.81 -26.78
C GLU A 437 -20.82 28.07 -26.00
N LEU A 438 -19.55 28.47 -26.13
CA LEU A 438 -19.01 29.72 -25.58
C LEU A 438 -19.36 29.95 -24.09
N GLY A 439 -19.23 28.90 -23.27
CA GLY A 439 -19.45 29.00 -21.83
C GLY A 439 -20.87 28.68 -21.36
N LYS A 440 -21.83 28.41 -22.25
CA LYS A 440 -23.26 28.29 -21.91
C LYS A 440 -23.91 27.06 -22.55
N VAL A 441 -24.89 26.47 -21.86
CA VAL A 441 -25.78 25.47 -22.47
C VAL A 441 -26.75 26.18 -23.42
N THR A 442 -26.74 25.77 -24.69
CA THR A 442 -27.63 26.26 -25.75
C THR A 442 -28.82 25.33 -25.98
N PHE A 443 -28.75 24.09 -25.49
CA PHE A 443 -29.86 23.15 -25.49
C PHE A 443 -29.74 22.21 -24.27
N PRO A 444 -30.82 21.99 -23.49
CA PRO A 444 -32.12 22.66 -23.56
C PRO A 444 -32.06 24.12 -23.09
N ASP A 445 -32.95 24.97 -23.62
CA ASP A 445 -32.99 26.43 -23.36
C ASP A 445 -33.13 26.83 -21.88
N ASP A 446 -33.52 25.89 -21.01
CA ASP A 446 -33.89 26.14 -19.62
C ASP A 446 -32.73 25.99 -18.62
N PHE A 447 -31.53 25.62 -19.07
CA PHE A 447 -30.42 25.25 -18.19
C PHE A 447 -29.53 26.46 -17.80
N ASN A 448 -30.01 27.30 -16.86
CA ASN A 448 -29.41 28.61 -16.57
C ASN A 448 -28.44 28.70 -15.36
N GLU A 449 -28.19 27.62 -14.61
CA GLU A 449 -27.45 27.66 -13.32
C GLU A 449 -26.10 26.90 -13.31
N LEU A 450 -25.38 26.85 -14.44
CA LEU A 450 -24.11 26.11 -14.53
C LEU A 450 -23.02 26.57 -13.55
N ASP A 451 -22.86 27.88 -13.35
CA ASP A 451 -21.74 28.41 -12.55
C ASP A 451 -21.81 27.94 -11.09
N THR A 452 -23.01 27.92 -10.51
CA THR A 452 -23.24 27.42 -9.14
C THR A 452 -22.94 25.92 -9.04
N HIS A 453 -23.26 25.13 -10.06
CA HIS A 453 -22.87 23.73 -10.10
C HIS A 453 -21.36 23.56 -10.27
N PHE A 454 -20.71 24.36 -11.13
CA PHE A 454 -19.28 24.31 -11.36
C PHE A 454 -18.47 24.63 -10.10
N GLU A 455 -18.91 25.56 -9.26
CA GLU A 455 -18.25 25.86 -7.99
C GLU A 455 -18.16 24.64 -7.06
N SER A 456 -19.16 23.75 -7.10
CA SER A 456 -19.21 22.54 -6.27
C SER A 456 -18.34 21.39 -6.80
N ILE A 457 -17.97 21.41 -8.09
CA ILE A 457 -17.23 20.32 -8.72
C ILE A 457 -15.71 20.50 -8.47
N PRO A 458 -15.00 19.53 -7.89
CA PRO A 458 -13.54 19.62 -7.77
C PRO A 458 -12.88 19.65 -9.15
N PRO A 459 -11.77 20.38 -9.35
CA PRO A 459 -11.09 20.42 -10.64
C PRO A 459 -10.42 19.07 -10.95
N LYS A 460 -10.46 18.65 -12.21
CA LYS A 460 -9.59 17.58 -12.73
C LYS A 460 -8.15 18.08 -12.71
N VAL A 461 -7.29 17.44 -11.93
CA VAL A 461 -5.86 17.81 -11.81
C VAL A 461 -4.96 16.97 -12.72
N ARG A 462 -5.34 15.71 -12.95
CA ARG A 462 -4.64 14.83 -13.89
C ARG A 462 -4.91 15.23 -15.33
N LYS A 463 -3.93 15.01 -16.20
CA LYS A 463 -4.08 15.25 -17.65
C LYS A 463 -4.46 14.00 -18.40
N GLU A 464 -4.38 12.85 -17.75
CA GLU A 464 -4.74 11.56 -18.32
C GLU A 464 -6.24 11.46 -18.56
N ASP A 465 -6.61 10.66 -19.55
CA ASP A 465 -7.95 10.13 -19.81
C ASP A 465 -7.83 8.63 -20.05
N ILE A 466 -8.97 7.93 -20.01
CA ILE A 466 -9.00 6.50 -20.23
C ILE A 466 -9.27 6.27 -21.73
N PHE A 467 -8.31 5.67 -22.42
CA PHE A 467 -8.45 5.34 -23.84
C PHE A 467 -9.04 3.95 -23.99
N LEU A 468 -10.02 3.81 -24.88
CA LEU A 468 -10.74 2.57 -25.15
C LEU A 468 -10.27 1.94 -26.44
N PHE A 469 -10.07 0.63 -26.40
CA PHE A 469 -9.65 -0.19 -27.52
C PHE A 469 -10.49 -1.46 -27.64
N ASP A 470 -10.88 -1.81 -28.86
CA ASP A 470 -11.49 -3.09 -29.17
C ASP A 470 -10.40 -4.10 -29.54
N VAL A 471 -10.42 -5.27 -28.88
CA VAL A 471 -9.49 -6.38 -29.13
C VAL A 471 -10.27 -7.55 -29.71
N TYR A 472 -9.85 -8.02 -30.89
CA TYR A 472 -10.46 -9.14 -31.59
C TYR A 472 -9.57 -10.38 -31.46
N CYS A 473 -9.98 -11.36 -30.64
CA CYS A 473 -9.28 -12.64 -30.54
C CYS A 473 -9.68 -13.53 -31.72
N ASN A 474 -8.70 -14.00 -32.50
CA ASN A 474 -8.89 -14.48 -33.87
C ASN A 474 -9.65 -15.81 -34.09
N GLU A 475 -10.34 -16.41 -33.11
CA GLU A 475 -10.78 -17.82 -33.27
C GLU A 475 -12.25 -18.20 -32.98
N SER A 476 -13.15 -17.32 -32.51
CA SER A 476 -14.49 -17.81 -32.09
C SER A 476 -15.73 -16.99 -32.47
N GLY A 477 -15.62 -15.93 -33.26
CA GLY A 477 -16.80 -15.10 -33.58
C GLY A 477 -17.43 -14.45 -32.32
N GLU A 478 -16.66 -14.39 -31.23
CA GLU A 478 -17.02 -13.72 -30.00
C GLU A 478 -17.01 -12.20 -30.19
N GLN A 479 -17.82 -11.50 -29.37
CA GLN A 479 -17.84 -10.04 -29.35
C GLN A 479 -16.44 -9.49 -29.00
N PRO A 480 -16.05 -8.33 -29.55
CA PRO A 480 -14.77 -7.72 -29.23
C PRO A 480 -14.63 -7.51 -27.72
N ILE A 481 -13.43 -7.73 -27.22
CA ILE A 481 -13.09 -7.44 -25.83
C ILE A 481 -12.68 -5.97 -25.76
N PHE A 482 -13.42 -5.17 -24.99
CA PHE A 482 -13.01 -3.81 -24.68
C PHE A 482 -11.86 -3.83 -23.68
N VAL A 483 -10.77 -3.14 -24.00
CA VAL A 483 -9.63 -2.93 -23.12
C VAL A 483 -9.42 -1.44 -22.98
N SER A 484 -9.18 -1.00 -21.75
CA SER A 484 -8.90 0.40 -21.47
C SER A 484 -7.50 0.61 -20.88
N VAL A 485 -6.94 1.79 -21.16
CA VAL A 485 -5.64 2.24 -20.62
C VAL A 485 -5.71 3.71 -20.25
N LEU A 486 -5.21 4.06 -19.07
CA LEU A 486 -5.05 5.44 -18.63
C LEU A 486 -3.81 6.06 -19.28
N ALA A 487 -3.97 7.14 -20.04
CA ALA A 487 -2.88 7.78 -20.80
C ALA A 487 -3.10 9.28 -21.01
N LYS A 488 -2.03 10.05 -21.26
CA LYS A 488 -2.12 11.51 -21.51
C LYS A 488 -2.52 11.85 -22.94
N ASN A 489 -2.25 10.95 -23.87
CA ASN A 489 -2.53 11.13 -25.29
C ASN A 489 -2.60 9.76 -25.99
N LYS A 490 -3.05 9.78 -27.25
CA LYS A 490 -3.23 8.57 -28.05
C LYS A 490 -1.93 7.80 -28.27
N THR A 491 -0.82 8.49 -28.55
CA THR A 491 0.48 7.84 -28.75
C THR A 491 0.93 7.05 -27.53
N GLU A 492 0.75 7.61 -26.32
CA GLU A 492 1.02 6.89 -25.07
C GLU A 492 0.06 5.71 -24.87
N ALA A 493 -1.22 5.90 -25.19
CA ALA A 493 -2.23 4.85 -25.10
C ALA A 493 -1.91 3.66 -26.03
N ASP A 494 -1.58 3.93 -27.30
CA ASP A 494 -1.21 2.93 -28.30
C ASP A 494 0.00 2.10 -27.84
N LYS A 495 0.99 2.75 -27.22
CA LYS A 495 2.15 2.05 -26.63
C LYS A 495 1.73 1.15 -25.46
N LYS A 496 0.94 1.68 -24.53
CA LYS A 496 0.49 0.95 -23.32
C LYS A 496 -0.36 -0.27 -23.67
N ILE A 497 -1.27 -0.15 -24.63
CA ILE A 497 -2.14 -1.26 -25.03
C ILE A 497 -1.34 -2.35 -25.75
N ALA A 498 -0.36 -2.00 -26.58
CA ALA A 498 0.51 -2.97 -27.23
C ALA A 498 1.32 -3.78 -26.19
N GLU A 499 1.93 -3.11 -25.20
CA GLU A 499 2.65 -3.77 -24.11
C GLU A 499 1.73 -4.69 -23.28
N LYS A 500 0.50 -4.24 -22.99
CA LYS A 500 -0.50 -5.01 -22.23
C LYS A 500 -0.97 -6.25 -22.98
N ASN A 501 -1.23 -6.14 -24.29
CA ASN A 501 -1.68 -7.26 -25.11
C ASN A 501 -0.61 -8.34 -25.23
N VAL A 502 0.64 -7.97 -25.53
CA VAL A 502 1.75 -8.94 -25.60
C VAL A 502 1.91 -9.67 -24.26
N LYS A 503 1.79 -8.94 -23.14
CA LYS A 503 1.88 -9.54 -21.79
C LYS A 503 0.74 -10.53 -21.51
N GLU A 504 -0.48 -10.22 -21.93
CA GLU A 504 -1.63 -11.06 -21.58
C GLU A 504 -1.83 -12.23 -22.54
N PHE A 505 -1.68 -11.99 -23.85
CA PHE A 505 -1.94 -12.97 -24.90
C PHE A 505 -0.68 -13.66 -25.44
N GLY A 506 0.51 -13.17 -25.09
CA GLY A 506 1.79 -13.71 -25.58
C GLY A 506 2.18 -13.25 -26.97
N GLU A 507 1.32 -12.49 -27.66
CA GLU A 507 1.53 -11.97 -29.01
C GLU A 507 0.86 -10.59 -29.20
N GLU A 508 1.25 -9.88 -30.26
CA GLU A 508 0.61 -8.63 -30.64
C GLU A 508 -0.75 -8.91 -31.28
N ILE A 509 -1.83 -8.69 -30.52
CA ILE A 509 -3.19 -8.73 -31.05
C ILE A 509 -3.55 -7.35 -31.62
N PRO A 510 -4.13 -7.28 -32.84
CA PRO A 510 -4.65 -6.04 -33.41
C PRO A 510 -5.69 -5.38 -32.49
N VAL A 511 -5.56 -4.06 -32.33
CA VAL A 511 -6.49 -3.24 -31.56
C VAL A 511 -7.08 -2.14 -32.41
N ILE A 512 -8.35 -1.82 -32.17
CA ILE A 512 -9.03 -0.69 -32.82
C ILE A 512 -9.31 0.36 -31.75
N TYR A 513 -8.89 1.59 -31.99
CA TYR A 513 -9.20 2.70 -31.08
C TYR A 513 -10.69 3.07 -31.18
N SER A 514 -11.38 3.08 -30.05
CA SER A 514 -12.83 3.25 -29.98
C SER A 514 -13.26 4.60 -29.39
N GLY A 515 -12.37 5.27 -28.64
CA GLY A 515 -12.61 6.61 -28.07
C GLY A 515 -11.97 6.79 -26.70
N LYS A 516 -12.49 7.73 -25.91
CA LYS A 516 -12.00 8.02 -24.54
C LYS A 516 -13.13 7.97 -23.52
N ILE A 517 -12.81 7.76 -22.26
CA ILE A 517 -13.66 8.14 -21.13
C ILE A 517 -12.95 9.30 -20.45
N PHE A 518 -13.72 10.35 -20.16
CA PHE A 518 -13.21 11.49 -19.41
C PHE A 518 -12.78 11.00 -18.03
N TYR A 519 -11.50 11.08 -17.71
CA TYR A 519 -11.03 10.66 -16.40
C TYR A 519 -11.29 11.73 -15.35
N HIS A 520 -12.24 11.48 -14.45
CA HIS A 520 -12.35 12.24 -13.22
C HIS A 520 -12.47 11.31 -12.02
N PRO A 521 -11.56 11.38 -11.03
CA PRO A 521 -11.49 10.45 -9.91
C PRO A 521 -12.76 10.39 -9.05
N ALA A 522 -13.49 11.52 -8.94
CA ALA A 522 -14.77 11.58 -8.22
C ALA A 522 -15.98 10.99 -8.97
N TYR A 523 -15.92 10.92 -10.31
CA TYR A 523 -17.11 10.75 -11.15
C TYR A 523 -16.99 9.59 -12.16
N ASN A 524 -15.85 8.89 -12.19
CA ASN A 524 -15.71 7.65 -12.94
C ASN A 524 -15.97 6.48 -12.00
N LYS A 525 -17.22 6.00 -12.01
CA LYS A 525 -17.68 4.82 -11.28
C LYS A 525 -17.91 3.64 -12.20
#